data_AF-A0AA97FSH9-F1
#
_entry.id   AF-A0AA97FSH9-F1
#
_cell.length_a   1.000
_cell.length_b   1.000
_cell.length_c   1.000
_cell.angle_alpha   90.00
_cell.angle_beta   90.00
_cell.angle_gamma   90.00
#
_symmetry.space_group_name_H-M   'P 1'
#
loop_
_entity.id
_entity.type
_entity.pdbx_description
1 polymer ?
#
loop_
_entity_poly.entity_id
_entity_poly.type
_entity_poly.pdbx_seq_one_letter_code
_entity_poly.pdbx_strand_id
1 'polypeptide(L)'
;MTDFLLDYYPWIKAFHIISVIFWMAGMYYLPRLYVYHTETEPGSELSENYKKMEELLLRRIINPAMIAAWALGLTLAWLLWDSIGSDGWFHVKLLLVTVMAAYHGFLSRWRKAFARDERPYTSRQMRILNEVPPVLTIFIVILVIVRPF
;
A
#
# COMPACT_ATOMS: atom_id res chain seq x y z
N MET A 1 -24.10 8.49 -17.89
CA MET A 1 -23.09 8.76 -16.83
C MET A 1 -21.87 7.85 -17.01
N THR A 2 -22.07 6.57 -17.33
CA THR A 2 -21.05 5.65 -17.83
C THR A 2 -20.32 6.17 -19.07
N ASP A 3 -21.05 6.69 -20.07
CA ASP A 3 -20.45 7.16 -21.34
C ASP A 3 -19.41 8.26 -21.13
N PHE A 4 -19.70 9.24 -20.26
CA PHE A 4 -18.74 10.28 -19.89
C PHE A 4 -17.47 9.69 -19.26
N LEU A 5 -17.59 8.69 -18.38
CA LEU A 5 -16.43 8.08 -17.72
C LEU A 5 -15.58 7.21 -18.67
N LEU A 6 -16.20 6.64 -19.71
CA LEU A 6 -15.49 5.88 -20.74
C LEU A 6 -14.55 6.77 -21.56
N ASP A 7 -14.94 8.01 -21.85
CA ASP A 7 -14.07 8.99 -22.54
C ASP A 7 -12.82 9.33 -21.72
N TYR A 8 -12.90 9.27 -20.38
CA TYR A 8 -11.77 9.51 -19.47
C TYR A 8 -11.07 8.23 -19.01
N TYR A 9 -11.46 7.06 -19.52
CA TYR A 9 -10.87 5.78 -19.10
C TYR A 9 -9.32 5.77 -19.10
N PRO A 10 -8.61 6.26 -20.14
CA PRO A 10 -7.15 6.29 -20.14
C PRO A 10 -6.57 7.13 -18.98
N TRP A 11 -7.22 8.24 -18.63
CA TRP A 11 -6.82 9.11 -17.53
C TRP A 11 -7.06 8.45 -16.18
N ILE A 12 -8.24 7.85 -15.97
CA ILE A 12 -8.56 7.12 -14.73
C ILE A 12 -7.54 6.00 -14.52
N LYS A 13 -7.22 5.25 -15.58
CA LYS A 13 -6.21 4.19 -15.55
C LYS A 13 -4.80 4.74 -15.24
N ALA A 14 -4.40 5.85 -15.85
CA ALA A 14 -3.11 6.47 -15.60
C ALA A 14 -2.98 6.93 -14.13
N PHE A 15 -3.96 7.67 -13.62
CA PHE A 15 -3.97 8.12 -12.22
C PHE A 15 -4.06 6.95 -11.22
N HIS A 16 -4.76 5.87 -11.56
CA HIS A 16 -4.78 4.66 -10.75
C HIS A 16 -3.37 4.07 -10.63
N ILE A 17 -2.67 3.90 -11.75
CA ILE A 17 -1.30 3.38 -11.76
C ILE A 17 -0.35 4.28 -10.97
N ILE A 18 -0.41 5.60 -11.17
CA ILE A 18 0.38 6.58 -10.41
C ILE A 18 0.14 6.41 -8.90
N SER A 19 -1.14 6.33 -8.50
CA SER A 19 -1.53 6.16 -7.10
C SER A 19 -1.02 4.85 -6.52
N VAL A 20 -1.09 3.75 -7.29
CA VAL A 20 -0.53 2.45 -6.90
C VAL A 20 0.99 2.55 -6.72
N ILE A 21 1.72 3.20 -7.62
CA ILE A 21 3.18 3.36 -7.50
C ILE A 21 3.55 4.08 -6.20
N PHE A 22 2.93 5.23 -5.91
CA PHE A 22 3.21 5.97 -4.68
C PHE A 22 2.82 5.19 -3.42
N TRP A 23 1.68 4.50 -3.45
CA TRP A 23 1.25 3.68 -2.33
C TRP A 23 2.25 2.54 -2.09
N MET A 24 2.61 1.78 -3.11
CA MET A 24 3.49 0.61 -3.01
C MET A 24 4.92 0.99 -2.62
N ALA A 25 5.46 2.07 -3.20
CA ALA A 25 6.77 2.58 -2.81
C ALA A 25 6.82 2.94 -1.32
N GLY A 26 5.79 3.61 -0.81
CA GLY A 26 5.70 3.93 0.60
C GLY A 26 5.49 2.70 1.49
N MET A 27 4.72 1.72 1.03
CA MET A 27 4.54 0.43 1.73
C MET A 27 5.83 -0.38 1.82
N TYR A 28 6.76 -0.23 0.88
CA TYR A 28 8.10 -0.86 0.94
C TYR A 28 9.04 -0.10 1.87
N TYR A 29 8.97 1.23 1.84
CA TYR A 29 9.90 2.06 2.57
C TYR A 29 9.57 2.19 4.07
N LEU A 30 8.29 2.25 4.41
CA LEU A 30 7.85 2.47 5.80
C LEU A 30 8.25 1.33 6.78
N PRO A 31 8.05 0.04 6.47
CA PRO A 31 8.52 -1.05 7.33
C PRO A 31 10.04 -1.03 7.49
N ARG A 32 10.77 -0.64 6.43
CA ARG A 32 12.22 -0.51 6.48
C ARG A 32 12.65 0.60 7.44
N LEU A 33 11.93 1.72 7.49
CA LEU A 33 12.17 2.75 8.51
C LEU A 33 11.96 2.20 9.92
N TYR A 34 10.90 1.41 10.15
CA TYR A 34 10.65 0.80 11.46
C TYR A 34 11.77 -0.15 11.92
N VAL A 35 12.41 -0.88 11.00
CA VAL A 35 13.59 -1.70 11.33
C VAL A 35 14.66 -0.83 11.98
N TYR A 36 15.02 0.28 11.33
CA TYR A 36 16.05 1.18 11.82
C TYR A 36 15.62 1.91 13.10
N HIS A 37 14.38 2.37 13.18
CA HIS A 37 13.84 3.02 14.37
C HIS A 37 13.79 2.06 15.58
N THR A 38 13.59 0.76 15.36
CA THR A 38 13.68 -0.25 16.42
C THR A 38 15.09 -0.38 16.99
N GLU A 39 16.11 -0.14 16.17
CA GLU A 39 17.53 -0.22 16.55
C GLU A 39 18.04 1.07 17.21
N THR A 40 17.25 2.15 17.17
CA THR A 40 17.59 3.43 17.81
C THR A 40 17.09 3.54 19.24
N GLU A 41 17.91 4.17 20.08
CA GLU A 41 17.56 4.52 21.46
C GLU A 41 16.33 5.44 21.50
N PRO A 42 15.26 5.08 22.25
CA PRO A 42 14.10 5.92 22.43
C PRO A 42 14.44 7.30 22.98
N GLY A 43 13.80 8.34 22.45
CA GLY A 43 14.03 9.74 22.86
C GLY A 43 15.34 10.36 22.34
N SER A 44 16.18 9.61 21.61
CA SER A 44 17.32 10.20 20.89
C SER A 44 16.84 11.13 19.78
N GLU A 45 17.69 12.09 19.37
CA GLU A 45 17.39 12.99 18.25
C GLU A 45 17.03 12.21 16.97
N LEU A 46 17.71 11.09 16.74
CA LEU A 46 17.43 10.21 15.60
C LEU A 46 16.05 9.54 15.71
N SER A 47 15.63 9.11 16.91
CA SER A 47 14.30 8.53 17.14
C SER A 47 13.19 9.56 16.87
N GLU A 48 13.36 10.81 17.34
CA GLU A 48 12.40 11.89 17.07
C GLU A 48 12.31 12.23 15.57
N ASN A 49 13.45 12.22 14.87
CA ASN A 49 13.48 12.39 13.42
C ASN A 49 12.75 11.24 12.70
N TYR A 50 12.91 9.99 13.14
CA TYR A 50 12.15 8.87 12.58
C TYR A 50 10.65 9.03 12.79
N LYS A 51 10.19 9.40 13.99
CA LYS A 51 8.76 9.67 14.27
C LYS A 51 8.18 10.67 13.27
N LYS A 52 8.90 11.77 13.00
CA LYS A 52 8.49 12.78 12.02
C LYS A 52 8.47 12.23 10.59
N MET A 53 9.52 11.54 10.17
CA MET A 53 9.60 10.97 8.81
C MET A 53 8.49 9.95 8.55
N GLU A 54 8.25 9.03 9.49
CA GLU A 54 7.22 8.01 9.41
C GLU A 54 5.81 8.62 9.37
N GLU A 55 5.55 9.64 10.18
CA GLU A 55 4.27 10.35 10.17
C GLU A 55 4.03 11.05 8.83
N LEU A 56 5.02 11.81 8.34
CA LEU A 56 4.90 12.55 7.10
C LEU A 56 4.71 11.60 5.91
N LEU A 57 5.51 10.54 5.84
CA LEU A 57 5.40 9.52 4.79
C LEU A 57 4.00 8.88 4.81
N LEU A 58 3.53 8.43 5.97
CA LEU A 58 2.24 7.77 6.09
C LEU A 58 1.09 8.73 5.76
N ARG A 59 1.04 9.91 6.38
CA ARG A 59 -0.10 10.83 6.27
C ARG A 59 -0.14 11.60 4.96
N ARG A 60 1.01 11.98 4.40
CA ARG A 60 1.06 12.86 3.22
C ARG A 60 1.26 12.12 1.90
N ILE A 61 1.82 10.91 1.93
CA ILE A 61 2.11 10.15 0.70
C ILE A 61 1.28 8.87 0.67
N ILE A 62 1.42 7.99 1.67
CA ILE A 62 0.82 6.66 1.62
C ILE A 62 -0.70 6.72 1.72
N ASN A 63 -1.26 7.45 2.69
CA ASN A 63 -2.72 7.50 2.87
C ASN A 63 -3.44 8.10 1.66
N PRO A 64 -3.05 9.26 1.11
CA PRO A 64 -3.72 9.82 -0.06
C PRO A 64 -3.56 8.92 -1.29
N ALA A 65 -2.37 8.34 -1.50
CA ALA A 65 -2.13 7.43 -2.61
C ALA A 65 -2.97 6.14 -2.50
N MET A 66 -3.11 5.57 -1.31
CA MET A 66 -3.97 4.40 -1.07
C MET A 66 -5.44 4.74 -1.37
N ILE A 67 -5.94 5.86 -0.84
CA ILE A 67 -7.32 6.30 -1.06
C ILE A 67 -7.59 6.49 -2.57
N ALA A 68 -6.69 7.17 -3.27
CA ALA A 68 -6.80 7.37 -4.71
C ALA A 68 -6.71 6.04 -5.49
N ALA A 69 -5.81 5.14 -5.11
CA ALA A 69 -5.67 3.83 -5.73
C ALA A 69 -6.96 3.00 -5.61
N TRP A 70 -7.59 2.99 -4.43
CA TRP A 70 -8.86 2.31 -4.20
C TRP A 70 -10.01 2.96 -4.95
N ALA A 71 -10.17 4.29 -4.85
CA ALA A 71 -11.25 5.01 -5.53
C ALA A 71 -11.20 4.83 -7.05
N LEU A 72 -10.01 4.98 -7.65
CA LEU A 72 -9.82 4.81 -9.09
C LEU A 72 -9.88 3.33 -9.49
N GLY A 73 -9.36 2.43 -8.67
CA GLY A 73 -9.39 0.99 -8.92
C GLY A 73 -10.80 0.41 -8.92
N LEU A 74 -11.64 0.82 -7.96
CA LEU A 74 -13.05 0.44 -7.90
C LEU A 74 -13.85 1.07 -9.04
N THR A 75 -13.54 2.31 -9.42
CA THR A 75 -14.13 2.93 -10.61
C THR A 75 -13.81 2.13 -11.88
N LEU A 76 -12.55 1.72 -12.06
CA LEU A 76 -12.14 0.86 -13.19
C LEU A 76 -12.81 -0.52 -13.16
N ALA A 77 -12.91 -1.13 -11.97
CA ALA A 77 -13.58 -2.40 -11.79
C ALA A 77 -15.06 -2.32 -12.18
N TRP A 78 -15.73 -1.23 -11.80
CA TRP A 78 -17.13 -0.98 -12.17
C TRP A 78 -17.30 -0.75 -13.68
N LEU A 79 -16.44 0.06 -14.30
CA LEU A 79 -16.48 0.31 -15.74
C LEU A 79 -16.19 -0.94 -16.59
N LEU A 80 -15.35 -1.84 -16.09
CA LEU A 80 -14.93 -3.05 -16.78
C LEU A 80 -15.67 -4.30 -16.29
N TRP A 81 -16.68 -4.17 -15.42
CA TRP A 81 -17.26 -5.30 -14.70
C TRP A 81 -17.76 -6.39 -15.62
N ASP A 82 -18.47 -6.03 -16.69
CA ASP A 82 -18.98 -6.99 -17.67
C ASP A 82 -17.88 -7.77 -18.40
N SER A 83 -16.65 -7.25 -18.41
CA SER A 83 -15.49 -7.86 -19.08
C SER A 83 -14.56 -8.65 -18.15
N ILE A 84 -14.48 -8.32 -16.86
CA ILE A 84 -13.53 -8.95 -15.91
C ILE A 84 -14.19 -9.51 -14.65
N GLY A 85 -15.47 -9.27 -14.43
CA GLY A 85 -16.18 -9.63 -13.20
C GLY A 85 -16.34 -11.13 -12.99
N SER A 86 -16.30 -11.91 -14.07
CA SER A 86 -16.27 -13.39 -14.02
C SER A 86 -14.87 -13.98 -13.91
N ASP A 87 -13.83 -13.19 -14.16
CA ASP A 87 -12.46 -13.70 -14.26
C ASP A 87 -11.89 -13.97 -12.87
N GLY A 88 -11.38 -15.17 -12.64
CA GLY A 88 -10.88 -15.54 -11.32
C GLY A 88 -9.65 -14.71 -10.91
N TRP A 89 -8.77 -14.35 -11.87
CA TRP A 89 -7.57 -13.55 -11.60
C TRP A 89 -7.92 -12.20 -10.95
N PHE A 90 -9.06 -11.62 -11.33
CA PHE A 90 -9.51 -10.32 -10.83
C PHE A 90 -9.91 -10.42 -9.35
N HIS A 91 -10.67 -11.44 -8.98
CA HIS A 91 -11.08 -11.69 -7.58
C HIS A 91 -9.87 -11.96 -6.68
N VAL A 92 -8.93 -12.79 -7.14
CA VAL A 92 -7.71 -13.07 -6.38
C VAL A 92 -6.86 -11.80 -6.23
N LYS A 93 -6.72 -11.00 -7.30
CA LYS A 93 -6.02 -9.71 -7.23
C LYS A 93 -6.68 -8.79 -6.20
N LEU A 94 -8.00 -8.67 -6.22
CA LEU A 94 -8.75 -7.82 -5.30
C LEU A 94 -8.57 -8.27 -3.84
N LEU A 95 -8.56 -9.57 -3.59
CA LEU A 95 -8.22 -10.14 -2.28
C LEU A 95 -6.82 -9.73 -1.83
N LEU A 96 -5.80 -9.88 -2.69
CA LEU A 96 -4.41 -9.51 -2.36
C LEU A 96 -4.25 -8.01 -2.09
N VAL A 97 -4.92 -7.15 -2.86
CA VAL A 97 -4.93 -5.69 -2.62
C VAL A 97 -5.64 -5.36 -1.31
N THR A 98 -6.69 -6.10 -0.95
CA THR A 98 -7.37 -5.97 0.36
C THR A 98 -6.43 -6.38 1.50
N VAL A 99 -5.69 -7.48 1.35
CA VAL A 99 -4.67 -7.91 2.33
C VAL A 99 -3.56 -6.85 2.45
N MET A 100 -3.13 -6.23 1.34
CA MET A 100 -2.18 -5.11 1.38
C MET A 100 -2.73 -3.91 2.17
N ALA A 101 -4.01 -3.58 1.99
CA ALA A 101 -4.67 -2.51 2.75
C ALA A 101 -4.79 -2.85 4.25
N ALA A 102 -5.07 -4.11 4.60
CA ALA A 102 -5.02 -4.57 5.98
C ALA A 102 -3.60 -4.44 6.57
N TYR A 103 -2.58 -4.80 5.78
CA TYR A 103 -1.17 -4.64 6.17
C TYR A 103 -0.79 -3.18 6.40
N HIS A 104 -1.25 -2.26 5.54
CA HIS A 104 -1.13 -0.82 5.78
C HIS A 104 -1.69 -0.46 7.16
N GLY A 105 -2.88 -0.97 7.51
CA GLY A 105 -3.49 -0.74 8.82
C GLY A 105 -2.57 -1.13 9.99
N PHE A 106 -1.86 -2.25 9.88
CA PHE A 106 -0.85 -2.66 10.86
C PHE A 106 0.34 -1.70 10.92
N LEU A 107 0.86 -1.24 9.78
CA LEU A 107 1.93 -0.22 9.75
C LEU A 107 1.49 1.07 10.44
N SER A 108 0.27 1.55 10.16
CA SER A 108 -0.29 2.74 10.80
C SER A 108 -0.42 2.59 12.32
N ARG A 109 -0.76 1.39 12.80
CA ARG A 109 -0.77 1.05 14.23
C ARG A 109 0.64 1.07 14.82
N TRP A 110 1.63 0.48 14.15
CA TRP A 110 3.01 0.47 14.63
C TRP A 110 3.63 1.85 14.67
N ARG A 111 3.38 2.71 13.66
CA ARG A 111 3.77 4.13 13.71
C ARG A 111 3.31 4.83 15.00
N LYS A 112 2.06 4.57 15.42
CA LYS A 112 1.51 5.14 16.66
C LYS A 112 2.21 4.57 17.89
N ALA A 113 2.63 3.30 17.86
CA ALA A 113 3.42 2.68 18.94
C ALA A 113 4.83 3.30 19.02
N PHE A 114 5.52 3.43 17.88
CA PHE A 114 6.81 4.13 17.80
C PHE A 114 6.73 5.57 18.30
N ALA A 115 5.64 6.29 17.98
CA ALA A 115 5.40 7.64 18.49
C ALA A 115 5.24 7.71 20.02
N ARG A 116 4.86 6.60 20.68
CA ARG A 116 4.81 6.44 22.14
C ARG A 116 6.07 5.76 22.72
N ASP A 117 7.14 5.69 21.94
CA ASP A 117 8.40 5.02 22.30
C ASP A 117 8.29 3.52 22.57
N GLU A 118 7.16 2.91 22.20
CA GLU A 118 6.99 1.46 22.26
C GLU A 118 7.76 0.79 21.11
N ARG A 119 8.29 -0.40 21.37
CA ARG A 119 8.97 -1.27 20.39
C ARG A 119 8.25 -2.61 20.31
N PRO A 120 7.13 -2.70 19.56
CA PRO A 120 6.24 -3.86 19.60
C PRO A 120 6.85 -5.14 19.02
N TYR A 121 7.91 -5.01 18.22
CA TYR A 121 8.62 -6.14 17.60
C TYR A 121 10.11 -5.87 17.58
N THR A 122 10.88 -6.96 17.50
CA THR A 122 12.34 -6.92 17.30
C THR A 122 12.70 -6.51 15.87
N SER A 123 13.93 -6.01 15.66
CA SER A 123 14.46 -5.69 14.32
C SER A 123 14.35 -6.89 13.36
N ARG A 124 14.65 -8.11 13.83
CA ARG A 124 14.52 -9.32 13.03
C ARG A 124 13.08 -9.56 12.55
N GLN A 125 12.10 -9.41 13.44
CA GLN A 125 10.69 -9.54 13.08
C GLN A 125 10.26 -8.47 12.08
N MET A 126 10.69 -7.22 12.28
CA MET A 126 10.40 -6.12 11.35
C MET A 126 11.00 -6.35 9.95
N ARG A 127 12.19 -6.93 9.86
CA ARG A 127 12.82 -7.32 8.58
C ARG A 127 12.03 -8.40 7.85
N ILE A 128 11.46 -9.37 8.56
CA ILE A 128 10.59 -10.38 7.95
C ILE A 128 9.30 -9.72 7.44
N LEU A 129 8.70 -8.85 8.24
CA LEU A 129 7.48 -8.13 7.88
C LEU A 129 7.70 -7.19 6.68
N ASN A 130 8.92 -6.66 6.51
CA ASN A 130 9.30 -5.85 5.34
C ASN A 130 9.15 -6.60 4.00
N GLU A 131 9.18 -7.94 4.00
CA GLU A 131 9.01 -8.75 2.79
C GLU A 131 7.53 -8.93 2.38
N VAL A 132 6.57 -8.61 3.25
CA VAL A 132 5.14 -8.77 2.96
C VAL A 132 4.70 -7.91 1.75
N PRO A 133 4.98 -6.59 1.72
CA PRO A 133 4.63 -5.76 0.57
C PRO A 133 5.22 -6.26 -0.77
N PRO A 134 6.53 -6.53 -0.91
CA PRO A 134 7.09 -6.95 -2.19
C PRO A 134 6.54 -8.27 -2.69
N VAL A 135 6.34 -9.25 -1.79
CA VAL A 135 5.74 -10.53 -2.17
C VAL A 135 4.32 -10.33 -2.71
N LEU A 136 3.47 -9.54 -2.03
CA LEU A 136 2.13 -9.24 -2.50
C LEU A 136 2.14 -8.52 -3.85
N THR A 137 3.05 -7.56 -4.06
CA THR A 137 3.19 -6.84 -5.33
C THR A 137 3.47 -7.78 -6.49
N ILE A 138 4.39 -8.73 -6.32
CA ILE A 138 4.76 -9.69 -7.36
C ILE A 138 3.50 -10.42 -7.84
N PHE A 139 2.72 -10.98 -6.92
CA PHE A 139 1.49 -11.69 -7.26
C PHE A 139 0.43 -10.78 -7.90
N ILE A 140 0.22 -9.58 -7.36
CA ILE A 140 -0.74 -8.60 -7.90
C ILE A 140 -0.38 -8.22 -9.34
N VAL A 141 0.90 -7.98 -9.64
CA VAL A 141 1.38 -7.61 -10.97
C VAL A 141 1.25 -8.79 -11.94
N ILE A 142 1.64 -9.99 -11.53
CA ILE A 142 1.48 -11.19 -12.37
C ILE A 142 0.00 -11.40 -12.73
N LEU A 143 -0.91 -11.30 -11.77
CA LEU A 143 -2.34 -11.49 -12.01
C LEU A 143 -2.90 -10.49 -13.03
N VAL A 144 -2.55 -9.20 -12.92
CA VAL A 144 -3.11 -8.17 -13.81
C VAL A 144 -2.51 -8.20 -15.23
N ILE A 145 -1.26 -8.65 -15.37
CA ILE A 145 -0.55 -8.72 -16.66
C ILE A 145 -0.81 -10.05 -17.37
N VAL A 146 -0.65 -11.17 -16.68
CA VAL A 146 -0.75 -12.52 -17.29
C VAL A 146 -2.20 -12.96 -17.42
N ARG A 147 -3.08 -12.57 -16.49
CA ARG A 147 -4.50 -12.95 -16.44
C ARG A 147 -4.74 -14.45 -16.66
N PRO A 148 -4.18 -15.31 -15.80
CA PRO A 148 -4.07 -16.73 -16.06
C PRO A 148 -5.38 -17.54 -16.04
N PHE A 149 -6.47 -17.01 -15.47
CA PHE A 149 -7.76 -17.70 -15.30
C PHE A 149 -8.89 -16.72 -14.95
#